data_AF-A0A6J8D1N9-F1
#
_entry.id   AF-A0A6J8D1N9-F1
#
_cell.length_a   1.000
_cell.length_b   1.000
_cell.length_c   1.000
_cell.angle_alpha   90.00
_cell.angle_beta   90.00
_cell.angle_gamma   90.00
#
_symmetry.space_group_name_H-M   'P 1'
#
loop_
_entity.id
_entity.type
_entity.pdbx_description
1 polymer ?
#
loop_
_entity_poly.entity_id
_entity_poly.type
_entity_poly.pdbx_seq_one_letter_code
_entity_poly.pdbx_strand_id
1 'polypeptide(L)'
;MVYLADSMPHFTAKRNVFYYLILNLYGEKLCKRFLKLGNSRDQGTLANLKILIQRSNVNGKVKSRFKVCEDTVQAHKDFVLTVGHSYFLDYAMKKFDMKDLDDTPTHKLLPENIKQLHAPSKQKIFDAIMEEVIADIYIPYETQAPTKMDLKLLIANQAYQCSASLDNNTAVVPLLINGRQTIIQVPVPRLQDGCSINVNGIAIFIQGVKKGQDDLFNYVHNFLQWYFIILQMQDAIHEGDMVRTNVIIKTMIPFFFSHSVLSKYFTECIDFILKTEFTLPPHVAAEVRAASFVNVHGGIGKNKAADMHKENEVKLVKDLIKGLGANKTEKSIIAMSKAAPVINDVTTNFDKMLKLNEFKTKHKKRSSEEDIGTLVKKLKDLDLWNFHENRALTLFSGISQSPFNFDTDVFFRNMKSTIFRLQRDLPCEADDDNNHDDDDNEQSDLED
;
A
#
# COMPACT_ATOMS: atom_id res chain seq x y z
N MET A 1 -30.59 -2.56 6.63
CA MET A 1 -29.49 -1.88 5.89
C MET A 1 -29.92 -1.22 4.58
N VAL A 2 -31.19 -1.29 4.14
CA VAL A 2 -31.68 -0.50 2.98
C VAL A 2 -32.12 0.93 3.40
N TYR A 3 -32.41 1.15 4.68
CA TYR A 3 -32.98 2.42 5.16
C TYR A 3 -31.99 3.55 5.51
N LEU A 4 -30.67 3.31 5.47
CA LEU A 4 -29.68 4.35 5.78
C LEU A 4 -29.09 5.03 4.52
N ALA A 5 -29.48 4.56 3.33
CA ALA A 5 -29.11 5.23 2.09
C ALA A 5 -30.03 6.42 1.75
N ASP A 6 -31.22 6.49 2.36
CA ASP A 6 -32.26 7.47 2.01
C ASP A 6 -32.29 8.71 2.91
N SER A 7 -31.53 8.75 4.01
CA SER A 7 -31.53 9.88 4.97
C SER A 7 -30.50 10.98 4.67
N MET A 8 -29.69 10.87 3.61
CA MET A 8 -28.80 11.95 3.16
C MET A 8 -28.86 12.13 1.62
N PRO A 9 -29.83 12.90 1.09
CA PRO A 9 -30.05 13.05 -0.35
C PRO A 9 -28.88 13.68 -1.13
N HIS A 10 -27.95 14.35 -0.43
CA HIS A 10 -26.84 15.08 -1.07
C HIS A 10 -25.46 14.41 -0.99
N PHE A 11 -25.34 13.24 -0.37
CA PHE A 11 -24.06 12.51 -0.29
C PHE A 11 -24.12 11.24 -1.16
N THR A 12 -23.84 11.40 -2.46
CA THR A 12 -23.96 10.30 -3.44
C THR A 12 -23.21 9.03 -3.01
N ALA A 13 -23.97 7.95 -2.81
CA ALA A 13 -23.52 6.60 -2.44
C ALA A 13 -22.45 5.96 -3.36
N LYS A 14 -22.08 6.60 -4.48
CA LYS A 14 -21.03 6.14 -5.40
C LYS A 14 -19.59 6.37 -4.88
N ARG A 15 -19.37 7.21 -3.87
CA ARG A 15 -18.02 7.57 -3.37
C ARG A 15 -17.68 7.02 -1.98
N ASN A 16 -18.63 6.41 -1.28
CA ASN A 16 -18.46 6.10 0.16
C ASN A 16 -17.88 4.71 0.45
N VAL A 17 -17.56 3.91 -0.58
CA VAL A 17 -17.06 2.55 -0.36
C VAL A 17 -15.85 2.29 -1.25
N PHE A 18 -14.67 2.28 -0.63
CA PHE A 18 -13.41 2.57 -1.30
C PHE A 18 -12.33 1.49 -1.10
N TYR A 19 -12.44 0.66 -0.05
CA TYR A 19 -11.33 -0.16 0.43
C TYR A 19 -10.92 -1.31 -0.50
N TYR A 20 -11.86 -2.09 -1.02
CA TYR A 20 -11.54 -3.16 -1.97
C TYR A 20 -11.05 -2.61 -3.30
N LEU A 21 -11.66 -1.51 -3.76
CA LEU A 21 -11.25 -0.81 -4.96
C LEU A 21 -9.79 -0.32 -4.83
N ILE A 22 -9.44 0.41 -3.77
CA ILE A 22 -8.05 0.82 -3.49
C ILE A 22 -7.12 -0.38 -3.51
N LEU A 23 -7.47 -1.44 -2.79
CA LEU A 23 -6.58 -2.60 -2.62
C LEU A 23 -6.28 -3.27 -3.96
N ASN A 24 -7.31 -3.46 -4.79
CA ASN A 24 -7.16 -4.01 -6.13
C ASN A 24 -6.28 -3.12 -7.01
N LEU A 25 -6.47 -1.82 -6.94
CA LEU A 25 -5.72 -0.87 -7.75
C LEU A 25 -4.29 -0.69 -7.28
N TYR A 26 -4.07 -0.76 -5.97
CA TYR A 26 -2.74 -0.80 -5.38
C TYR A 26 -2.00 -2.05 -5.88
N GLY A 27 -2.66 -3.21 -5.88
CA GLY A 27 -2.16 -4.43 -6.53
C GLY A 27 -1.88 -4.25 -8.02
N GLU A 28 -2.74 -3.55 -8.77
CA GLU A 28 -2.52 -3.20 -10.18
C GLU A 28 -1.26 -2.35 -10.36
N LYS A 29 -1.07 -1.33 -9.51
CA LYS A 29 0.11 -0.45 -9.56
C LYS A 29 1.40 -1.19 -9.22
N LEU A 30 1.36 -2.03 -8.18
CA LEU A 30 2.45 -2.94 -7.81
C LEU A 30 2.81 -3.84 -9.00
N CYS A 31 1.84 -4.51 -9.61
CA CYS A 31 2.08 -5.35 -10.79
C CYS A 31 2.71 -4.54 -11.93
N LYS A 32 2.19 -3.36 -12.26
CA LYS A 32 2.78 -2.55 -13.34
C LYS A 32 4.20 -2.08 -13.05
N ARG A 33 4.51 -1.82 -11.78
CA ARG A 33 5.84 -1.39 -11.36
C ARG A 33 6.85 -2.54 -11.48
N PHE A 34 6.49 -3.74 -11.03
CA PHE A 34 7.44 -4.83 -10.82
C PHE A 34 7.33 -5.99 -11.82
N LEU A 35 6.19 -6.19 -12.50
CA LEU A 35 5.95 -7.28 -13.46
C LEU A 35 6.22 -6.81 -14.89
N LYS A 36 7.50 -6.74 -15.27
CA LYS A 36 7.90 -6.44 -16.66
C LYS A 36 8.21 -7.74 -17.42
N LEU A 37 7.21 -8.27 -18.13
CA LEU A 37 7.33 -9.55 -18.86
C LEU A 37 8.26 -9.52 -20.09
N GLY A 38 8.79 -8.36 -20.47
CA GLY A 38 9.70 -8.22 -21.61
C GLY A 38 11.07 -8.88 -21.40
N ASN A 39 11.44 -9.18 -20.16
CA ASN A 39 12.66 -9.90 -19.83
C ASN A 39 12.42 -10.75 -18.57
N SER A 40 12.62 -12.05 -18.70
CA SER A 40 12.53 -13.02 -17.60
C SER A 40 13.89 -13.55 -17.13
N ARG A 41 14.98 -13.02 -17.69
CA ARG A 41 16.36 -13.40 -17.34
C ARG A 41 16.84 -12.77 -16.05
N ASP A 42 16.26 -11.63 -15.66
CA ASP A 42 16.53 -10.93 -14.41
C ASP A 42 16.08 -11.81 -13.23
N GLN A 43 16.99 -12.63 -12.70
CA GLN A 43 16.69 -13.62 -11.66
C GLN A 43 16.16 -12.95 -10.40
N GLY A 44 15.21 -13.62 -9.73
CA GLY A 44 14.61 -13.12 -8.51
C GLY A 44 13.61 -11.99 -8.72
N THR A 45 13.31 -11.55 -9.95
CA THR A 45 12.22 -10.59 -10.24
C THR A 45 10.88 -11.30 -10.48
N LEU A 46 9.75 -10.58 -10.37
CA LEU A 46 8.42 -11.14 -10.64
C LEU A 46 8.31 -11.86 -11.99
N ALA A 47 8.93 -11.33 -13.05
CA ALA A 47 8.85 -11.94 -14.38
C ALA A 47 9.59 -13.29 -14.43
N ASN A 48 10.77 -13.37 -13.80
CA ASN A 48 11.54 -14.60 -13.68
C ASN A 48 10.80 -15.64 -12.81
N LEU A 49 10.37 -15.22 -11.62
CA LEU A 49 9.68 -16.09 -10.66
C LEU A 49 8.35 -16.62 -11.21
N LYS A 50 7.62 -15.82 -11.98
CA LYS A 50 6.40 -16.26 -12.67
C LYS A 50 6.67 -17.47 -13.59
N ILE A 51 7.78 -17.44 -14.35
CA ILE A 51 8.15 -18.56 -15.24
C ILE A 51 8.52 -19.78 -14.41
N LEU A 52 9.29 -19.57 -13.33
CA LEU A 52 9.74 -20.65 -12.45
C LEU A 52 8.57 -21.49 -11.91
N ILE A 53 7.51 -20.85 -11.42
CA ILE A 53 6.31 -21.54 -10.90
C ILE A 53 5.20 -21.74 -11.95
N GLN A 54 5.51 -21.49 -13.23
CA GLN A 54 4.64 -21.71 -14.39
C GLN A 54 3.25 -21.06 -14.27
N ARG A 55 3.16 -19.85 -13.71
CA ARG A 55 1.90 -19.11 -13.54
C ARG A 55 1.42 -18.47 -14.85
N SER A 56 0.93 -19.30 -15.78
CA SER A 56 0.49 -18.88 -17.12
C SER A 56 -0.71 -17.91 -17.12
N ASN A 57 -1.53 -17.95 -16.07
CA ASN A 57 -2.70 -17.09 -15.89
C ASN A 57 -2.37 -15.62 -15.51
N VAL A 58 -1.11 -15.33 -15.18
CA VAL A 58 -0.57 -13.98 -14.91
C VAL A 58 -0.01 -13.40 -16.21
N ASN A 59 -0.49 -12.25 -16.67
CA ASN A 59 -0.10 -11.68 -17.97
C ASN A 59 0.14 -10.16 -17.91
N GLY A 60 0.65 -9.58 -19.00
CA GLY A 60 1.01 -8.16 -19.05
C GLY A 60 -0.18 -7.20 -19.17
N LYS A 61 -1.41 -7.70 -19.38
CA LYS A 61 -2.62 -6.87 -19.56
C LYS A 61 -3.27 -6.57 -18.21
N VAL A 62 -2.53 -5.88 -17.33
CA VAL A 62 -2.93 -5.61 -15.94
C VAL A 62 -4.21 -4.74 -15.88
N LYS A 63 -4.32 -3.67 -16.70
CA LYS A 63 -5.46 -2.70 -16.66
C LYS A 63 -6.85 -3.29 -16.91
N SER A 64 -6.99 -4.21 -17.86
CA SER A 64 -8.31 -4.76 -18.22
C SER A 64 -8.74 -5.88 -17.28
N ARG A 65 -7.81 -6.49 -16.54
CA ARG A 65 -8.09 -7.68 -15.73
C ARG A 65 -8.52 -7.33 -14.31
N PHE A 66 -7.95 -6.27 -13.73
CA PHE A 66 -8.46 -5.63 -12.50
C PHE A 66 -9.85 -5.00 -12.64
N LYS A 67 -10.44 -4.99 -13.86
CA LYS A 67 -11.78 -4.50 -14.16
C LYS A 67 -12.83 -5.59 -14.48
N VAL A 68 -12.43 -6.83 -14.79
CA VAL A 68 -13.29 -7.71 -15.62
C VAL A 68 -13.71 -9.04 -14.98
N CYS A 69 -13.03 -9.59 -13.98
CA CYS A 69 -13.56 -10.76 -13.26
C CYS A 69 -12.78 -11.04 -11.99
N GLU A 70 -13.48 -11.30 -10.89
CA GLU A 70 -12.98 -11.75 -9.58
C GLU A 70 -11.83 -12.76 -9.72
N ASP A 71 -11.99 -13.79 -10.57
CA ASP A 71 -11.00 -14.86 -10.73
C ASP A 71 -9.66 -14.42 -11.36
N THR A 72 -9.67 -13.37 -12.18
CA THR A 72 -8.47 -12.89 -12.90
C THR A 72 -7.70 -11.80 -12.16
N VAL A 73 -8.42 -11.00 -11.37
CA VAL A 73 -7.85 -10.13 -10.33
C VAL A 73 -7.18 -11.00 -9.28
N GLN A 74 -7.85 -12.07 -8.88
CA GLN A 74 -7.35 -13.01 -7.90
C GLN A 74 -6.05 -13.69 -8.35
N ALA A 75 -5.89 -14.03 -9.64
CA ALA A 75 -4.66 -14.65 -10.13
C ALA A 75 -3.40 -13.77 -9.98
N HIS A 76 -3.49 -12.47 -10.31
CA HIS A 76 -2.35 -11.54 -10.16
C HIS A 76 -2.08 -11.24 -8.68
N LYS A 77 -3.15 -11.04 -7.91
CA LYS A 77 -3.07 -10.82 -6.47
C LYS A 77 -2.45 -12.02 -5.75
N ASP A 78 -2.95 -13.22 -6.00
CA ASP A 78 -2.42 -14.47 -5.44
C ASP A 78 -0.95 -14.67 -5.80
N PHE A 79 -0.58 -14.40 -7.06
CA PHE A 79 0.81 -14.50 -7.48
C PHE A 79 1.73 -13.53 -6.74
N VAL A 80 1.35 -12.24 -6.66
CA VAL A 80 2.13 -11.22 -5.95
C VAL A 80 2.24 -11.54 -4.45
N LEU A 81 1.13 -11.99 -3.84
CA LEU A 81 1.13 -12.39 -2.43
C LEU A 81 2.01 -13.63 -2.21
N THR A 82 1.97 -14.61 -3.12
CA THR A 82 2.82 -15.81 -3.06
C THR A 82 4.29 -15.43 -3.13
N VAL A 83 4.67 -14.56 -4.07
CA VAL A 83 6.07 -14.11 -4.21
C VAL A 83 6.51 -13.27 -3.03
N GLY A 84 5.67 -12.33 -2.55
CA GLY A 84 5.99 -11.53 -1.36
C GLY A 84 6.14 -12.37 -0.10
N HIS A 85 5.31 -13.39 0.05
CA HIS A 85 5.44 -14.36 1.13
C HIS A 85 6.75 -15.14 1.01
N SER A 86 7.13 -15.59 -0.19
CA SER A 86 8.41 -16.28 -0.42
C SER A 86 9.63 -15.39 -0.16
N TYR A 87 9.61 -14.11 -0.57
CA TYR A 87 10.67 -13.17 -0.19
C TYR A 87 10.77 -13.03 1.32
N PHE A 88 9.65 -12.81 2.01
CA PHE A 88 9.69 -12.62 3.45
C PHE A 88 10.11 -13.89 4.21
N LEU A 89 9.70 -15.08 3.73
CA LEU A 89 10.17 -16.35 4.29
C LEU A 89 11.68 -16.54 4.07
N ASP A 90 12.19 -16.23 2.87
CA ASP A 90 13.63 -16.31 2.60
C ASP A 90 14.43 -15.34 3.50
N TYR A 91 13.92 -14.14 3.74
CA TYR A 91 14.47 -13.21 4.73
C TYR A 91 14.44 -13.80 6.14
N ALA A 92 13.28 -14.31 6.58
CA ALA A 92 13.11 -14.86 7.91
C ALA A 92 14.06 -16.05 8.12
N MET A 93 14.15 -16.97 7.16
CA MET A 93 15.09 -18.08 7.22
C MET A 93 16.52 -17.61 7.40
N LYS A 94 16.96 -16.59 6.65
CA LYS A 94 18.31 -16.02 6.83
C LYS A 94 18.49 -15.36 8.19
N LYS A 95 17.50 -14.60 8.68
CA LYS A 95 17.54 -13.92 9.98
C LYS A 95 17.60 -14.91 11.15
N PHE A 96 16.95 -16.06 11.01
CA PHE A 96 16.88 -17.12 12.02
C PHE A 96 17.88 -18.28 11.78
N ASP A 97 18.85 -18.08 10.87
CA ASP A 97 19.87 -19.08 10.47
C ASP A 97 19.30 -20.47 10.13
N MET A 98 18.18 -20.49 9.41
CA MET A 98 17.47 -21.70 8.99
C MET A 98 17.94 -22.19 7.62
N LYS A 99 18.18 -23.49 7.48
CA LYS A 99 18.57 -24.09 6.19
C LYS A 99 17.38 -24.36 5.28
N ASP A 100 16.25 -24.75 5.83
CA ASP A 100 15.00 -24.99 5.12
C ASP A 100 13.80 -24.58 5.99
N LEU A 101 12.59 -24.79 5.49
CA LEU A 101 11.35 -24.39 6.19
C LEU A 101 11.03 -25.28 7.40
N ASP A 102 11.64 -26.45 7.51
CA ASP A 102 11.43 -27.41 8.58
C ASP A 102 12.50 -27.30 9.69
N ASP A 103 13.53 -26.47 9.47
CA ASP A 103 14.62 -26.22 10.40
C ASP A 103 14.14 -25.47 11.67
N THR A 104 14.90 -25.62 12.76
CA THR A 104 14.58 -24.91 14.02
C THR A 104 15.17 -23.50 13.97
N PRO A 105 14.37 -22.44 14.15
CA PRO A 105 14.86 -21.08 14.11
C PRO A 105 15.82 -20.80 15.27
N THR A 106 16.96 -20.18 14.99
CA THR A 106 17.93 -19.74 15.99
C THR A 106 18.09 -18.23 15.93
N HIS A 107 18.12 -17.56 17.09
CA HIS A 107 18.35 -16.12 17.17
C HIS A 107 18.86 -15.76 18.55
N LYS A 108 19.69 -14.71 18.64
CA LYS A 108 20.25 -14.21 19.91
C LYS A 108 19.19 -13.89 20.98
N LEU A 109 17.97 -13.50 20.55
CA LEU A 109 16.85 -13.18 21.43
C LEU A 109 15.89 -14.36 21.67
N LEU A 110 16.06 -15.48 20.97
CA LEU A 110 15.22 -16.67 21.12
C LEU A 110 15.88 -17.66 22.09
N PRO A 111 15.38 -17.78 23.33
CA PRO A 111 15.89 -18.77 24.26
C PRO A 111 15.39 -20.18 23.92
N GLU A 112 16.18 -21.21 24.22
CA GLU A 112 15.83 -22.61 23.95
C GLU A 112 14.51 -23.05 24.62
N ASN A 113 14.19 -22.48 25.78
CA ASN A 113 12.98 -22.78 26.54
C ASN A 113 11.78 -21.87 26.17
N ILE A 114 11.79 -21.20 25.01
CA ILE A 114 10.71 -20.26 24.63
C ILE A 114 9.31 -20.85 24.76
N LYS A 115 9.12 -22.15 24.47
CA LYS A 115 7.82 -22.83 24.60
C LYS A 115 7.28 -22.79 26.05
N GLN A 116 8.16 -22.82 27.04
CA GLN A 116 7.84 -22.83 28.48
C GLN A 116 7.64 -21.42 29.06
N LEU A 117 7.99 -20.36 28.32
CA LEU A 117 7.80 -18.99 28.78
C LEU A 117 6.31 -18.61 28.83
N HIS A 118 5.96 -17.75 29.79
CA HIS A 118 4.64 -17.14 29.86
C HIS A 118 4.39 -16.18 28.68
N ALA A 119 3.11 -16.00 28.32
CA ALA A 119 2.70 -15.20 27.17
C ALA A 119 3.29 -13.77 27.16
N PRO A 120 3.33 -13.02 28.29
CA PRO A 120 3.92 -11.68 28.29
C PRO A 120 5.42 -11.65 27.94
N SER A 121 6.17 -12.66 28.37
CA SER A 121 7.59 -12.78 28.05
C SER A 121 7.81 -13.13 26.58
N LYS A 122 6.97 -14.02 26.02
CA LYS A 122 6.95 -14.33 24.58
C LYS A 122 6.66 -13.09 23.75
N GLN A 123 5.69 -12.27 24.18
CA GLN A 123 5.34 -11.02 23.50
C GLN A 123 6.53 -10.05 23.46
N LYS A 124 7.22 -9.84 24.60
CA LYS A 124 8.41 -8.96 24.64
C LYS A 124 9.51 -9.41 23.68
N ILE A 125 9.76 -10.72 23.60
CA ILE A 125 10.74 -11.28 22.67
C ILE A 125 10.28 -11.06 21.22
N PHE A 126 9.01 -11.32 20.93
CA PHE A 126 8.43 -11.09 19.62
C PHE A 126 8.55 -9.62 19.20
N ASP A 127 8.18 -8.69 20.08
CA ASP A 127 8.22 -7.25 19.81
C ASP A 127 9.66 -6.80 19.50
N ALA A 128 10.64 -7.23 20.32
CA ALA A 128 12.05 -6.89 20.11
C ALA A 128 12.60 -7.45 18.79
N ILE A 129 12.21 -8.67 18.41
CA ILE A 129 12.60 -9.25 17.11
C ILE A 129 11.92 -8.49 15.97
N MET A 130 10.64 -8.15 16.11
CA MET A 130 9.91 -7.41 15.08
C MET A 130 10.44 -6.00 14.88
N GLU A 131 10.94 -5.34 15.92
CA GLU A 131 11.67 -4.06 15.80
C GLU A 131 12.90 -4.22 14.91
N GLU A 132 13.69 -5.29 15.08
CA GLU A 132 14.83 -5.59 14.20
C GLU A 132 14.38 -5.85 12.75
N VAL A 133 13.32 -6.64 12.55
CA VAL A 133 12.78 -6.94 11.22
C VAL A 133 12.29 -5.69 10.50
N ILE A 134 11.59 -4.81 11.23
CA ILE A 134 11.12 -3.53 10.70
C ILE A 134 12.31 -2.65 10.33
N ALA A 135 13.32 -2.54 11.20
CA ALA A 135 14.52 -1.75 10.93
C ALA A 135 15.30 -2.24 9.71
N ASP A 136 15.34 -3.55 9.47
CA ASP A 136 16.06 -4.15 8.34
C ASP A 136 15.33 -3.94 7.00
N ILE A 137 14.00 -4.08 6.96
CA ILE A 137 13.25 -4.15 5.70
C ILE A 137 12.46 -2.88 5.40
N TYR A 138 11.88 -2.25 6.42
CA TYR A 138 10.97 -1.12 6.24
C TYR A 138 11.74 0.20 6.21
N ILE A 139 11.64 0.92 5.09
CA ILE A 139 12.18 2.26 4.93
C ILE A 139 11.01 3.24 5.05
N PRO A 140 10.90 4.00 6.14
CA PRO A 140 9.80 4.93 6.31
C PRO A 140 9.82 6.02 5.24
N TYR A 141 8.65 6.55 4.92
CA TYR A 141 8.58 7.81 4.18
C TYR A 141 8.98 8.96 5.11
N GLU A 142 10.11 9.58 4.85
CA GLU A 142 10.55 10.77 5.57
C GLU A 142 9.89 12.01 4.96
N THR A 143 9.11 12.74 5.76
CA THR A 143 8.49 14.01 5.35
C THR A 143 9.49 15.17 5.30
N GLN A 144 10.69 14.98 5.85
CA GLN A 144 11.76 15.97 5.87
C GLN A 144 12.82 15.59 4.85
N ALA A 145 13.40 16.59 4.18
CA ALA A 145 14.56 16.36 3.33
C ALA A 145 15.69 15.72 4.18
N PRO A 146 16.52 14.83 3.59
CA PRO A 146 17.61 14.21 4.32
C PRO A 146 18.45 15.30 4.99
N THR A 147 18.62 15.21 6.30
CA THR A 147 19.36 16.22 7.07
C THR A 147 20.86 15.99 7.01
N LYS A 148 21.31 14.87 6.41
CA LYS A 148 22.71 14.47 6.34
C LYS A 148 23.08 13.88 4.98
N MET A 149 24.33 14.07 4.58
CA MET A 149 24.93 13.50 3.38
C MET A 149 26.32 12.97 3.71
N ASP A 150 26.61 11.72 3.35
CA ASP A 150 27.95 11.16 3.49
C ASP A 150 28.84 11.66 2.36
N LEU A 151 30.03 12.12 2.72
CA LEU A 151 31.01 12.72 1.83
C LEU A 151 32.32 11.94 1.91
N LYS A 152 32.94 11.77 0.74
CA LYS A 152 34.33 11.36 0.58
C LYS A 152 35.17 12.61 0.38
N LEU A 153 36.11 12.80 1.28
CA LEU A 153 37.08 13.90 1.29
C LEU A 153 38.44 13.36 0.84
N LEU A 154 39.14 14.13 0.02
CA LEU A 154 40.52 13.88 -0.39
C LEU A 154 41.35 15.11 0.00
N ILE A 155 42.17 14.97 1.04
CA ILE A 155 43.03 16.02 1.60
C ILE A 155 44.47 15.53 1.48
N ALA A 156 45.32 16.26 0.74
CA ALA A 156 46.73 15.90 0.55
C ALA A 156 46.95 14.42 0.14
N ASN A 157 46.11 13.91 -0.79
CA ASN A 157 46.08 12.52 -1.25
C ASN A 157 45.67 11.44 -0.22
N GLN A 158 45.20 11.81 0.98
CA GLN A 158 44.54 10.89 1.90
C GLN A 158 43.02 11.00 1.79
N ALA A 159 42.35 9.84 1.77
CA ALA A 159 40.91 9.75 1.70
C ALA A 159 40.29 9.67 3.11
N TYR A 160 39.28 10.48 3.37
CA TYR A 160 38.50 10.49 4.60
C TYR A 160 37.01 10.36 4.26
N GLN A 161 36.22 9.86 5.20
CA GLN A 161 34.77 9.86 5.14
C GLN A 161 34.21 10.71 6.28
N CYS A 162 33.22 11.55 5.99
CA CYS A 162 32.48 12.29 7.00
C CYS A 162 31.02 12.45 6.58
N SER A 163 30.15 12.77 7.53
CA SER A 163 28.76 13.15 7.24
C SER A 163 28.62 14.66 7.39
N ALA A 164 28.10 15.32 6.36
CA ALA A 164 27.73 16.73 6.36
C ALA A 164 26.26 16.91 6.71
N SER A 165 25.91 17.98 7.42
CA SER A 165 24.51 18.36 7.62
C SER A 165 23.99 19.11 6.39
N LEU A 166 22.77 18.83 5.96
CA LEU A 166 22.14 19.49 4.83
C LEU A 166 21.25 20.63 5.31
N ASP A 167 21.44 21.82 4.74
CA ASP A 167 20.63 23.02 4.96
C ASP A 167 20.31 23.66 3.61
N ASN A 168 19.03 23.72 3.24
CA ASN A 168 18.52 24.42 2.05
C ASN A 168 19.38 24.22 0.79
N ASN A 169 19.58 22.96 0.38
CA ASN A 169 20.38 22.56 -0.80
C ASN A 169 21.90 22.80 -0.69
N THR A 170 22.40 23.02 0.53
CA THR A 170 23.82 23.22 0.84
C THR A 170 24.26 22.19 1.88
N ALA A 171 25.36 21.49 1.64
CA ALA A 171 26.00 20.65 2.64
C ALA A 171 26.96 21.48 3.48
N VAL A 172 26.77 21.42 4.79
CA VAL A 172 27.60 22.03 5.82
C VAL A 172 28.58 20.96 6.32
N VAL A 173 29.83 21.10 5.92
CA VAL A 173 30.91 20.14 6.18
C VAL A 173 31.82 20.68 7.28
N PRO A 174 31.76 20.16 8.52
CA PRO A 174 32.71 20.51 9.55
C PRO A 174 34.05 19.80 9.29
N LEU A 175 35.14 20.56 9.19
CA LEU A 175 36.50 20.04 9.05
C LEU A 175 37.39 20.54 10.18
N LEU A 176 38.34 19.70 10.61
CA LEU A 176 39.40 20.11 11.52
C LEU A 176 40.70 20.26 10.71
N ILE A 177 41.16 21.50 10.53
CA ILE A 177 42.38 21.81 9.78
C ILE A 177 43.34 22.54 10.72
N ASN A 178 44.55 22.00 10.91
CA ASN A 178 45.59 22.57 11.79
C ASN A 178 45.09 22.87 13.22
N GLY A 179 44.22 22.01 13.77
CA GLY A 179 43.64 22.18 15.11
C GLY A 179 42.52 23.23 15.22
N ARG A 180 42.10 23.85 14.11
CA ARG A 180 40.95 24.76 14.05
C ARG A 180 39.78 24.12 13.32
N GLN A 181 38.60 24.25 13.90
CA GLN A 181 37.35 23.81 13.28
C GLN A 181 36.94 24.83 12.22
N THR A 182 36.85 24.40 10.97
CA THR A 182 36.43 25.21 9.82
C THR A 182 35.19 24.59 9.22
N ILE A 183 34.18 25.40 8.93
CA ILE A 183 32.93 24.94 8.32
C ILE A 183 32.94 25.31 6.84
N ILE A 184 32.77 24.33 5.97
CA ILE A 184 32.62 24.56 4.53
C ILE A 184 31.15 24.38 4.16
N GLN A 185 30.63 25.31 3.37
CA GLN A 185 29.31 25.20 2.76
C GLN A 185 29.45 24.90 1.28
N VAL A 186 28.88 23.78 0.82
CA VAL A 186 28.98 23.33 -0.57
C VAL A 186 27.60 23.04 -1.13
N PRO A 187 27.20 23.64 -2.26
CA PRO A 187 25.95 23.30 -2.92
C PRO A 187 25.89 21.80 -3.26
N VAL A 188 24.81 21.12 -2.89
CA VAL A 188 24.63 19.67 -3.09
C VAL A 188 24.87 19.22 -4.55
N PRO A 189 24.43 19.96 -5.60
CA PRO A 189 24.70 19.56 -6.98
C PRO A 189 26.19 19.42 -7.29
N ARG A 190 27.05 20.26 -6.71
CA ARG A 190 28.51 20.21 -6.93
C ARG A 190 29.16 18.99 -6.27
N LEU A 191 28.50 18.42 -5.26
CA LEU A 191 28.99 17.23 -4.56
C LEU A 191 28.66 15.95 -5.35
N GLN A 192 27.64 15.95 -6.21
CA GLN A 192 27.30 14.77 -7.03
C GLN A 192 28.40 14.42 -8.03
N ASP A 193 28.98 15.43 -8.67
CA ASP A 193 30.08 15.28 -9.62
C ASP A 193 31.46 15.32 -8.94
N GLY A 194 31.51 15.84 -7.71
CA GLY A 194 32.75 16.09 -6.97
C GLY A 194 33.33 17.46 -7.29
N CYS A 195 33.87 18.14 -6.27
CA CYS A 195 34.43 19.48 -6.43
C CYS A 195 35.67 19.68 -5.57
N SER A 196 36.62 20.46 -6.09
CA SER A 196 37.80 20.89 -5.33
C SER A 196 37.56 22.25 -4.70
N ILE A 197 37.86 22.37 -3.41
CA ILE A 197 37.76 23.59 -2.62
C ILE A 197 39.11 23.84 -1.97
N ASN A 198 39.58 25.08 -2.02
CA ASN A 198 40.80 25.49 -1.33
C ASN A 198 40.42 26.14 0.01
N VAL A 199 40.89 25.56 1.11
CA VAL A 199 40.71 26.10 2.45
C VAL A 199 42.07 26.32 3.08
N ASN A 200 42.40 27.60 3.35
CA ASN A 200 43.67 28.00 3.97
C ASN A 200 44.93 27.46 3.25
N GLY A 201 44.90 27.38 1.91
CA GLY A 201 46.02 26.89 1.11
C GLY A 201 46.04 25.37 0.90
N ILE A 202 45.09 24.63 1.48
CA ILE A 202 44.97 23.18 1.31
C ILE A 202 43.86 22.89 0.28
N ALA A 203 44.23 22.21 -0.80
CA ALA A 203 43.27 21.70 -1.77
C ALA A 203 42.55 20.47 -1.22
N ILE A 204 41.23 20.54 -1.14
CA ILE A 204 40.36 19.47 -0.64
C ILE A 204 39.40 19.10 -1.77
N PHE A 205 39.44 17.87 -2.23
CA PHE A 205 38.42 17.34 -3.14
C PHE A 205 37.29 16.71 -2.31
N ILE A 206 36.06 17.15 -2.55
CA ILE A 206 34.86 16.70 -1.83
C ILE A 206 33.90 16.11 -2.84
N GLN A 207 33.46 14.89 -2.60
CA GLN A 207 32.45 14.22 -3.40
C GLN A 207 31.43 13.55 -2.50
N GLY A 208 30.16 13.59 -2.89
CA GLY A 208 29.13 12.76 -2.27
C GLY A 208 29.50 11.29 -2.39
N VAL A 209 29.36 10.52 -1.32
CA VAL A 209 29.52 9.06 -1.39
C VAL A 209 28.42 8.54 -2.31
N LYS A 210 28.79 8.14 -3.52
CA LYS A 210 27.89 7.36 -4.39
C LYS A 210 27.69 6.03 -3.68
N LYS A 211 26.51 5.84 -3.10
CA LYS A 211 26.12 4.52 -2.60
C LYS A 211 26.25 3.55 -3.76
N GLY A 212 26.93 2.42 -3.53
CA GLY A 212 26.98 1.36 -4.53
C GLY A 212 25.57 1.02 -5.01
N GLN A 213 25.48 0.48 -6.22
CA GLN A 213 24.19 0.10 -6.79
C GLN A 213 24.03 -1.42 -6.77
N ASP A 214 22.95 -1.88 -6.15
CA ASP A 214 22.49 -3.26 -6.20
C ASP A 214 21.02 -3.26 -6.57
N ASP A 215 20.73 -3.48 -7.85
CA ASP A 215 19.38 -3.40 -8.38
C ASP A 215 18.47 -4.51 -7.82
N LEU A 216 18.99 -5.71 -7.55
CA LEU A 216 18.17 -6.81 -7.04
C LEU A 216 17.86 -6.63 -5.55
N PHE A 217 18.84 -6.22 -4.74
CA PHE A 217 18.61 -5.83 -3.35
C PHE A 217 17.57 -4.72 -3.27
N ASN A 218 17.76 -3.67 -4.08
CA ASN A 218 16.85 -2.52 -4.14
C ASN A 218 15.44 -2.92 -4.62
N TYR A 219 15.36 -3.78 -5.63
CA TYR A 219 14.09 -4.28 -6.17
C TYR A 219 13.28 -5.00 -5.09
N VAL A 220 13.90 -5.92 -4.36
CA VAL A 220 13.23 -6.74 -3.34
C VAL A 220 12.75 -5.89 -2.17
N HIS A 221 13.60 -4.97 -1.66
CA HIS A 221 13.19 -4.05 -0.59
C HIS A 221 12.05 -3.13 -1.03
N ASN A 222 12.13 -2.57 -2.24
CA ASN A 222 11.06 -1.74 -2.79
C ASN A 222 9.77 -2.56 -2.95
N PHE A 223 9.85 -3.79 -3.45
CA PHE A 223 8.69 -4.66 -3.59
C PHE A 223 8.05 -4.97 -2.24
N LEU A 224 8.84 -5.32 -1.22
CA LEU A 224 8.34 -5.68 0.10
C LEU A 224 7.58 -4.54 0.79
N GLN A 225 7.99 -3.29 0.56
CA GLN A 225 7.25 -2.11 1.01
C GLN A 225 5.81 -2.11 0.50
N TRP A 226 5.61 -2.40 -0.79
CA TRP A 226 4.26 -2.49 -1.34
C TRP A 226 3.50 -3.70 -0.80
N TYR A 227 4.19 -4.84 -0.70
CA TYR A 227 3.60 -6.07 -0.20
C TYR A 227 3.04 -5.94 1.23
N PHE A 228 3.78 -5.33 2.16
CA PHE A 228 3.33 -5.18 3.55
C PHE A 228 2.11 -4.27 3.70
N ILE A 229 2.01 -3.22 2.87
CA ILE A 229 0.81 -2.36 2.87
C ILE A 229 -0.44 -3.15 2.45
N ILE A 230 -0.31 -4.06 1.48
CA ILE A 230 -1.41 -4.95 1.08
C ILE A 230 -1.82 -5.85 2.25
N LEU A 231 -0.85 -6.47 2.94
CA LEU A 231 -1.13 -7.33 4.09
C LEU A 231 -1.83 -6.56 5.21
N GLN A 232 -1.31 -5.40 5.60
CA GLN A 232 -1.90 -4.57 6.66
C GLN A 232 -3.31 -4.12 6.29
N MET A 233 -3.55 -3.71 5.05
CA MET A 233 -4.88 -3.30 4.60
C MET A 233 -5.85 -4.48 4.63
N GLN A 234 -5.43 -5.66 4.19
CA GLN A 234 -6.27 -6.85 4.25
C GLN A 234 -6.60 -7.22 5.69
N ASP A 235 -5.62 -7.23 6.57
CA ASP A 235 -5.80 -7.55 7.99
C ASP A 235 -6.76 -6.55 8.66
N ALA A 236 -6.55 -5.24 8.45
CA ALA A 236 -7.43 -4.18 8.95
C ALA A 236 -8.87 -4.34 8.49
N ILE A 237 -9.08 -4.75 7.23
CA ILE A 237 -10.42 -5.04 6.70
C ILE A 237 -11.05 -6.23 7.39
N HIS A 238 -10.32 -7.32 7.65
CA HIS A 238 -10.87 -8.52 8.30
C HIS A 238 -11.24 -8.25 9.76
N GLU A 239 -10.43 -7.46 10.46
CA GLU A 239 -10.69 -7.04 11.83
C GLU A 239 -11.79 -5.97 11.92
N GLY A 240 -12.06 -5.24 10.83
CA GLY A 240 -12.97 -4.09 10.85
C GLY A 240 -12.37 -2.88 11.56
N ASP A 241 -11.04 -2.77 11.57
CA ASP A 241 -10.32 -1.71 12.27
C ASP A 241 -10.32 -0.42 11.42
N MET A 242 -11.28 0.45 11.71
CA MET A 242 -11.40 1.75 11.04
C MET A 242 -10.22 2.68 11.28
N VAL A 243 -9.57 2.61 12.45
CA VAL A 243 -8.47 3.53 12.79
C VAL A 243 -7.23 3.14 12.00
N ARG A 244 -6.87 1.85 12.04
CA ARG A 244 -5.71 1.32 11.31
C ARG A 244 -5.88 1.47 9.81
N THR A 245 -7.09 1.23 9.28
CA THR A 245 -7.39 1.43 7.85
C THR A 245 -7.14 2.87 7.42
N ASN A 246 -7.53 3.85 8.24
CA ASN A 246 -7.34 5.26 7.93
C ASN A 246 -5.84 5.65 7.93
N VAL A 247 -5.04 5.12 8.86
CA VAL A 247 -3.58 5.26 8.86
C VAL A 247 -2.98 4.66 7.59
N ILE A 248 -3.40 3.46 7.20
CA ILE A 248 -2.89 2.79 5.99
C ILE A 248 -3.21 3.61 4.73
N ILE A 249 -4.42 4.18 4.62
CA ILE A 249 -4.80 5.03 3.49
C ILE A 249 -3.88 6.25 3.37
N LYS A 250 -3.55 6.92 4.49
CA LYS A 250 -2.56 8.00 4.50
C LYS A 250 -1.20 7.52 4.00
N THR A 251 -0.76 6.36 4.48
CA THR A 251 0.51 5.75 4.05
C THR A 251 0.52 5.41 2.56
N MET A 252 -0.62 5.07 1.95
CA MET A 252 -0.73 4.76 0.52
C MET A 252 -0.60 5.99 -0.41
N ILE A 253 -0.83 7.21 0.09
CA ILE A 253 -0.75 8.46 -0.70
C ILE A 253 0.60 8.61 -1.42
N PRO A 254 1.77 8.57 -0.73
CA PRO A 254 3.07 8.70 -1.39
C PRO A 254 3.38 7.52 -2.32
N PHE A 255 2.86 6.31 -2.08
CA PHE A 255 3.00 5.18 -3.02
C PHE A 255 2.26 5.43 -4.34
N PHE A 256 1.05 5.98 -4.28
CA PHE A 256 0.31 6.30 -5.50
C PHE A 256 0.99 7.42 -6.30
N PHE A 257 1.51 8.42 -5.60
CA PHE A 257 2.27 9.50 -6.21
C PHE A 257 3.55 9.00 -6.88
N SER A 258 4.32 8.13 -6.20
CA SER A 258 5.58 7.59 -6.73
C SER A 258 5.42 6.75 -7.98
N HIS A 259 4.23 6.19 -8.20
CA HIS A 259 3.88 5.54 -9.45
C HIS A 259 3.40 6.54 -10.51
N SER A 260 2.59 7.54 -10.13
CA SER A 260 2.11 8.57 -11.04
C SER A 260 1.59 9.80 -10.28
N VAL A 261 2.14 10.97 -10.61
CA VAL A 261 1.70 12.28 -10.10
C VAL A 261 0.21 12.55 -10.35
N LEU A 262 -0.33 12.03 -11.47
CA LEU A 262 -1.73 12.19 -11.89
C LEU A 262 -2.62 11.02 -11.45
N SER A 263 -2.19 10.24 -10.45
CA SER A 263 -2.96 9.10 -9.99
C SER A 263 -4.32 9.55 -9.45
N LYS A 264 -5.41 9.11 -10.07
CA LYS A 264 -6.77 9.31 -9.53
C LYS A 264 -6.85 8.82 -8.07
N TYR A 265 -6.14 7.73 -7.74
CA TYR A 265 -6.18 7.13 -6.40
C TYR A 265 -5.41 7.92 -5.35
N PHE A 266 -4.43 8.72 -5.77
CA PHE A 266 -3.83 9.74 -4.91
C PHE A 266 -4.90 10.77 -4.52
N THR A 267 -5.70 11.25 -5.48
CA THR A 267 -6.82 12.17 -5.21
C THR A 267 -7.90 11.54 -4.33
N GLU A 268 -8.33 10.30 -4.60
CA GLU A 268 -9.38 9.64 -3.82
C GLU A 268 -8.94 9.33 -2.38
N CYS A 269 -7.65 8.98 -2.15
CA CYS A 269 -7.13 8.84 -0.78
C CYS A 269 -7.17 10.18 -0.04
N ILE A 270 -6.74 11.27 -0.68
CA ILE A 270 -6.81 12.62 -0.08
C ILE A 270 -8.27 13.01 0.21
N ASP A 271 -9.19 12.77 -0.73
CA ASP A 271 -10.61 13.07 -0.56
C ASP A 271 -11.22 12.31 0.63
N PHE A 272 -10.91 11.01 0.76
CA PHE A 272 -11.38 10.21 1.87
C PHE A 272 -10.84 10.70 3.23
N ILE A 273 -9.54 11.02 3.32
CA ILE A 273 -8.93 11.55 4.54
C ILE A 273 -9.53 12.93 4.86
N LEU A 274 -9.61 13.82 3.88
CA LEU A 274 -10.16 15.17 4.04
C LEU A 274 -11.59 15.12 4.59
N LYS A 275 -12.42 14.24 4.03
CA LYS A 275 -13.81 14.08 4.47
C LYS A 275 -13.91 13.51 5.88
N THR A 276 -13.25 12.38 6.13
CA THR A 276 -13.44 11.67 7.39
C THR A 276 -12.71 12.31 8.57
N GLU A 277 -11.64 13.06 8.34
CA GLU A 277 -10.88 13.69 9.45
C GLU A 277 -11.13 15.18 9.63
N PHE A 278 -11.50 15.91 8.57
CA PHE A 278 -11.54 17.37 8.62
C PHE A 278 -12.90 17.97 8.24
N THR A 279 -13.68 17.31 7.40
CA THR A 279 -14.91 17.91 6.85
C THR A 279 -16.17 17.43 7.55
N LEU A 280 -16.29 16.12 7.76
CA LEU A 280 -17.50 15.53 8.31
C LEU A 280 -17.53 15.70 9.83
N PRO A 281 -18.72 15.94 10.42
CA PRO A 281 -18.89 15.89 11.86
C PRO A 281 -18.39 14.54 12.42
N PRO A 282 -17.82 14.49 13.63
CA PRO A 282 -17.17 13.29 14.16
C PRO A 282 -18.04 12.02 14.13
N HIS A 283 -19.35 12.16 14.39
CA HIS A 283 -20.28 11.03 14.36
C HIS A 283 -20.52 10.50 12.93
N VAL A 284 -20.70 11.38 11.94
CA VAL A 284 -20.85 11.00 10.53
C VAL A 284 -19.56 10.39 10.00
N ALA A 285 -18.41 10.95 10.35
CA ALA A 285 -17.11 10.40 9.99
C ALA A 285 -16.91 8.98 10.53
N ALA A 286 -17.27 8.74 11.79
CA ALA A 286 -17.22 7.41 12.39
C ALA A 286 -18.17 6.44 11.70
N GLU A 287 -19.38 6.87 11.37
CA GLU A 287 -20.36 6.07 10.63
C GLU A 287 -19.86 5.70 9.23
N VAL A 288 -19.32 6.66 8.46
CA VAL A 288 -18.76 6.40 7.12
C VAL A 288 -17.63 5.38 7.18
N ARG A 289 -16.72 5.50 8.16
CA ARG A 289 -15.62 4.55 8.34
C ARG A 289 -16.13 3.16 8.75
N ALA A 290 -17.08 3.09 9.67
CA ALA A 290 -17.66 1.82 10.11
C ALA A 290 -18.48 1.13 9.00
N ALA A 291 -19.27 1.90 8.26
CA ALA A 291 -20.08 1.43 7.13
C ALA A 291 -19.25 0.93 5.94
N SER A 292 -17.94 1.20 5.94
CA SER A 292 -17.01 0.67 4.94
C SER A 292 -16.70 -0.83 5.15
N PHE A 293 -17.15 -1.43 6.26
CA PHE A 293 -17.02 -2.86 6.55
C PHE A 293 -18.40 -3.54 6.65
N VAL A 294 -18.47 -4.81 6.25
CA VAL A 294 -19.66 -5.66 6.37
C VAL A 294 -19.27 -6.99 7.00
N ASN A 295 -19.99 -7.39 8.05
CA ASN A 295 -19.83 -8.70 8.70
C ASN A 295 -21.07 -9.58 8.48
N VAL A 296 -21.20 -10.15 7.27
CA VAL A 296 -22.41 -10.90 6.86
C VAL A 296 -22.66 -12.14 7.72
N HIS A 297 -21.61 -12.79 8.22
CA HIS A 297 -21.72 -14.08 8.91
C HIS A 297 -21.51 -13.97 10.43
N GLY A 298 -21.21 -12.76 10.93
CA GLY A 298 -20.84 -12.53 12.31
C GLY A 298 -19.49 -13.15 12.68
N GLY A 299 -18.95 -12.72 13.82
CA GLY A 299 -17.69 -13.23 14.40
C GLY A 299 -16.46 -12.36 14.11
N ILE A 300 -15.44 -12.56 14.93
CA ILE A 300 -14.17 -11.83 14.87
C ILE A 300 -13.39 -12.22 13.61
N GLY A 301 -12.76 -11.24 12.96
CA GLY A 301 -11.92 -11.48 11.77
C GLY A 301 -12.68 -11.83 10.49
N LYS A 302 -14.01 -11.69 10.48
CA LYS A 302 -14.88 -12.09 9.36
C LYS A 302 -15.48 -10.91 8.60
N ASN A 303 -14.98 -9.69 8.87
CA ASN A 303 -15.39 -8.51 8.14
C ASN A 303 -14.88 -8.58 6.68
N LYS A 304 -15.61 -7.91 5.81
CA LYS A 304 -15.29 -7.72 4.40
C LYS A 304 -15.47 -6.24 4.06
N ALA A 305 -14.71 -5.74 3.11
CA ALA A 305 -14.94 -4.40 2.59
C ALA A 305 -16.34 -4.32 1.97
N ALA A 306 -17.08 -3.28 2.29
CA ALA A 306 -18.48 -3.13 1.89
C ALA A 306 -18.64 -3.04 0.36
N ASP A 307 -17.64 -2.52 -0.36
CA ASP A 307 -17.63 -2.39 -1.82
C ASP A 307 -17.47 -3.75 -2.48
N MET A 308 -16.61 -4.61 -1.91
CA MET A 308 -16.51 -6.01 -2.32
C MET A 308 -17.84 -6.74 -2.11
N HIS A 309 -18.52 -6.51 -0.99
CA HIS A 309 -19.83 -7.11 -0.75
C HIS A 309 -20.85 -6.63 -1.78
N LYS A 310 -20.86 -5.32 -2.07
CA LYS A 310 -21.77 -4.74 -3.05
C LYS A 310 -21.49 -5.24 -4.47
N GLU A 311 -20.23 -5.40 -4.85
CA GLU A 311 -19.84 -5.96 -6.14
C GLU A 311 -20.35 -7.41 -6.30
N ASN A 312 -20.28 -8.20 -5.24
CA ASN A 312 -20.83 -9.57 -5.22
C ASN A 312 -22.36 -9.57 -5.40
N GLU A 313 -23.09 -8.69 -4.71
CA GLU A 313 -24.55 -8.54 -4.90
C GLU A 313 -24.89 -8.16 -6.33
N VAL A 314 -24.18 -7.18 -6.90
CA VAL A 314 -24.40 -6.72 -8.27
C VAL A 314 -24.12 -7.84 -9.28
N LYS A 315 -23.09 -8.67 -9.03
CA LYS A 315 -22.78 -9.83 -9.87
C LYS A 315 -23.91 -10.86 -9.84
N LEU A 316 -24.42 -11.20 -8.65
CA LEU A 316 -25.57 -12.09 -8.48
C LEU A 316 -26.78 -11.60 -9.29
N VAL A 317 -27.14 -10.32 -9.14
CA VAL A 317 -28.26 -9.71 -9.87
C VAL A 317 -28.03 -9.78 -11.39
N LYS A 318 -26.82 -9.46 -11.86
CA LYS A 318 -26.49 -9.54 -13.29
C LYS A 318 -26.62 -10.96 -13.83
N ASP A 319 -26.22 -11.97 -13.07
CA ASP A 319 -26.31 -13.36 -13.52
C ASP A 319 -27.76 -13.86 -13.55
N LEU A 320 -28.59 -13.45 -12.58
CA LEU A 320 -30.04 -13.68 -12.63
C LEU A 320 -30.70 -12.98 -13.83
N ILE A 321 -30.33 -11.73 -14.11
CA ILE A 321 -30.82 -10.99 -15.28
C ILE A 321 -30.38 -11.68 -16.58
N LYS A 322 -29.16 -12.20 -16.67
CA LYS A 322 -28.74 -13.01 -17.83
C LYS A 322 -29.61 -14.25 -17.99
N GLY A 323 -29.97 -14.90 -16.88
CA GLY A 323 -30.85 -16.06 -16.85
C GLY A 323 -32.27 -15.80 -17.40
N LEU A 324 -32.74 -14.56 -17.43
CA LEU A 324 -34.02 -14.19 -18.06
C LEU A 324 -34.03 -14.40 -19.59
N GLY A 325 -32.87 -14.55 -20.24
CA GLY A 325 -32.77 -14.80 -21.68
C GLY A 325 -33.42 -13.68 -22.51
N ALA A 326 -34.37 -14.03 -23.37
CA ALA A 326 -35.13 -13.09 -24.20
C ALA A 326 -36.20 -12.30 -23.42
N ASN A 327 -36.57 -12.73 -22.21
CA ASN A 327 -37.65 -12.13 -21.40
C ASN A 327 -37.20 -10.91 -20.58
N LYS A 328 -36.15 -10.22 -21.03
CA LYS A 328 -35.59 -9.02 -20.37
C LYS A 328 -36.46 -7.80 -20.64
N THR A 329 -37.59 -7.73 -19.95
CA THR A 329 -38.37 -6.47 -19.83
C THR A 329 -37.95 -5.73 -18.57
N GLU A 330 -38.14 -4.42 -18.52
CA GLU A 330 -37.86 -3.61 -17.32
C GLU A 330 -38.61 -4.15 -16.08
N LYS A 331 -39.90 -4.50 -16.25
CA LYS A 331 -40.71 -5.11 -15.21
C LYS A 331 -40.12 -6.44 -14.71
N SER A 332 -39.66 -7.30 -15.62
CA SER A 332 -38.99 -8.56 -15.26
C SER A 332 -37.66 -8.34 -14.55
N ILE A 333 -36.88 -7.33 -14.95
CA ILE A 333 -35.60 -6.98 -14.32
C ILE A 333 -35.82 -6.47 -12.89
N ILE A 334 -36.78 -5.58 -12.68
CA ILE A 334 -37.11 -5.05 -11.35
C ILE A 334 -37.62 -6.19 -10.45
N ALA A 335 -38.54 -7.03 -10.96
CA ALA A 335 -39.07 -8.17 -10.22
C ALA A 335 -37.95 -9.15 -9.81
N MET A 336 -37.07 -9.50 -10.75
CA MET A 336 -35.94 -10.40 -10.49
C MET A 336 -34.95 -9.80 -9.50
N SER A 337 -34.64 -8.50 -9.61
CA SER A 337 -33.71 -7.83 -8.70
C SER A 337 -34.25 -7.79 -7.26
N LYS A 338 -35.57 -7.58 -7.08
CA LYS A 338 -36.21 -7.64 -5.77
C LYS A 338 -36.24 -9.07 -5.19
N ALA A 339 -36.39 -10.08 -6.03
CA ALA A 339 -36.42 -11.48 -5.62
C ALA A 339 -35.03 -12.10 -5.39
N ALA A 340 -33.95 -11.46 -5.88
CA ALA A 340 -32.60 -12.00 -5.87
C ALA A 340 -32.09 -12.50 -4.50
N PRO A 341 -32.30 -11.78 -3.37
CA PRO A 341 -31.85 -12.28 -2.06
C PRO A 341 -32.57 -13.57 -1.66
N VAL A 342 -33.89 -13.62 -1.84
CA VAL A 342 -34.72 -14.79 -1.51
C VAL A 342 -34.35 -15.99 -2.36
N ILE A 343 -34.14 -15.79 -3.67
CA ILE A 343 -33.69 -16.85 -4.58
C ILE A 343 -32.35 -17.42 -4.10
N ASN A 344 -31.39 -16.56 -3.76
CA ASN A 344 -30.07 -16.99 -3.29
C ASN A 344 -30.16 -17.78 -1.97
N ASP A 345 -31.01 -17.35 -1.03
CA ASP A 345 -31.21 -18.06 0.24
C ASP A 345 -31.85 -19.44 0.04
N VAL A 346 -32.88 -19.52 -0.82
CA VAL A 346 -33.53 -20.79 -1.17
C VAL A 346 -32.55 -21.74 -1.85
N THR A 347 -31.77 -21.27 -2.83
CA THR A 347 -30.75 -22.07 -3.51
C THR A 347 -29.69 -22.55 -2.51
N THR A 348 -29.17 -21.67 -1.67
CA THR A 348 -28.15 -22.02 -0.65
C THR A 348 -28.68 -23.06 0.33
N ASN A 349 -29.94 -22.95 0.75
CA ASN A 349 -30.56 -23.93 1.64
C ASN A 349 -30.78 -25.29 0.96
N PHE A 350 -31.23 -25.29 -0.30
CA PHE A 350 -31.36 -26.51 -1.09
C PHE A 350 -30.01 -27.22 -1.26
N ASP A 351 -28.95 -26.49 -1.59
CA ASP A 351 -27.60 -27.04 -1.73
C ASP A 351 -27.12 -27.70 -0.42
N LYS A 352 -27.35 -27.03 0.72
CA LYS A 352 -27.05 -27.57 2.06
C LYS A 352 -27.84 -28.84 2.35
N MET A 353 -29.16 -28.84 2.09
CA MET A 353 -30.03 -29.99 2.34
C MET A 353 -29.63 -31.21 1.51
N LEU A 354 -29.29 -30.98 0.25
CA LEU A 354 -28.88 -32.04 -0.67
C LEU A 354 -27.44 -32.50 -0.43
N LYS A 355 -26.73 -31.88 0.52
CA LYS A 355 -25.28 -32.06 0.73
C LYS A 355 -24.52 -31.99 -0.59
N LEU A 356 -25.02 -31.18 -1.52
CA LEU A 356 -24.27 -30.87 -2.71
C LEU A 356 -23.05 -30.13 -2.20
N ASN A 357 -21.90 -30.79 -2.28
CA ASN A 357 -20.65 -30.07 -2.19
C ASN A 357 -20.80 -28.92 -3.19
N GLU A 358 -20.69 -27.67 -2.73
CA GLU A 358 -20.65 -26.53 -3.62
C GLU A 358 -19.59 -26.85 -4.67
N PHE A 359 -20.02 -27.35 -5.83
CA PHE A 359 -19.19 -27.42 -7.02
C PHE A 359 -19.13 -25.98 -7.51
N LYS A 360 -18.52 -25.11 -6.70
CA LYS A 360 -17.86 -23.92 -7.20
C LYS A 360 -16.91 -24.49 -8.22
N THR A 361 -17.26 -24.37 -9.49
CA THR A 361 -16.35 -24.43 -10.63
C THR A 361 -15.35 -23.28 -10.57
N LYS A 362 -14.94 -22.86 -9.37
CA LYS A 362 -13.68 -22.18 -9.14
C LYS A 362 -12.66 -23.29 -9.23
N HIS A 363 -11.78 -23.24 -10.24
CA HIS A 363 -10.53 -24.00 -10.23
C HIS A 363 -10.05 -24.09 -8.78
N LYS A 364 -10.02 -25.31 -8.20
CA LYS A 364 -9.58 -25.53 -6.81
C LYS A 364 -8.34 -24.67 -6.61
N LYS A 365 -8.40 -23.67 -5.72
CA LYS A 365 -7.32 -22.67 -5.57
C LYS A 365 -6.03 -23.47 -5.45
N ARG A 366 -5.16 -23.40 -6.48
CA ARG A 366 -3.92 -24.18 -6.52
C ARG A 366 -3.18 -23.85 -5.22
N SER A 367 -2.82 -24.87 -4.43
CA SER A 367 -2.08 -24.63 -3.19
C SER A 367 -0.83 -23.83 -3.54
N SER A 368 -0.60 -22.75 -2.81
CA SER A 368 0.60 -21.93 -2.95
C SER A 368 1.80 -22.56 -2.26
N GLU A 369 1.63 -23.61 -1.45
CA GLU A 369 2.73 -24.21 -0.66
C GLU A 369 3.85 -24.76 -1.53
N GLU A 370 3.51 -25.51 -2.59
CA GLU A 370 4.50 -26.04 -3.54
C GLU A 370 5.23 -24.91 -4.28
N ASP A 371 4.49 -23.87 -4.68
CA ASP A 371 5.05 -22.70 -5.34
C ASP A 371 5.98 -21.96 -4.37
N ILE A 372 5.58 -21.77 -3.11
CA ILE A 372 6.39 -21.11 -2.07
C ILE A 372 7.69 -21.89 -1.85
N GLY A 373 7.62 -23.21 -1.67
CA GLY A 373 8.81 -24.04 -1.49
C GLY A 373 9.76 -23.96 -2.68
N THR A 374 9.22 -23.94 -3.91
CA THR A 374 10.02 -23.77 -5.13
C THR A 374 10.68 -22.40 -5.18
N LEU A 375 9.94 -21.34 -4.86
CA LEU A 375 10.46 -19.96 -4.86
C LEU A 375 11.54 -19.79 -3.79
N VAL A 376 11.28 -20.15 -2.54
CA VAL A 376 12.24 -20.01 -1.42
C VAL A 376 13.56 -20.71 -1.73
N LYS A 377 13.52 -21.95 -2.23
CA LYS A 377 14.74 -22.67 -2.67
C LYS A 377 15.55 -21.87 -3.69
N LYS A 378 14.87 -21.27 -4.67
CA LYS A 378 15.55 -20.47 -5.70
C LYS A 378 16.06 -19.12 -5.19
N LEU A 379 15.32 -18.48 -4.27
CA LEU A 379 15.68 -17.17 -3.71
C LEU A 379 16.92 -17.26 -2.83
N LYS A 380 17.07 -18.37 -2.07
CA LYS A 380 18.24 -18.63 -1.23
C LYS A 380 19.56 -18.56 -2.00
N ASP A 381 19.59 -19.06 -3.24
CA ASP A 381 20.77 -19.04 -4.10
C ASP A 381 21.18 -17.63 -4.56
N LEU A 382 20.28 -16.65 -4.46
CA LEU A 382 20.47 -15.30 -5.02
C LEU A 382 21.04 -14.30 -4.00
N ASP A 383 21.11 -14.68 -2.73
CA ASP A 383 21.56 -13.83 -1.61
C ASP A 383 20.97 -12.41 -1.67
N LEU A 384 19.66 -12.31 -1.47
CA LEU A 384 18.88 -11.08 -1.67
C LEU A 384 19.11 -10.03 -0.59
N TRP A 385 19.54 -10.46 0.59
CA TRP A 385 19.55 -9.63 1.80
C TRP A 385 20.92 -9.07 2.14
N ASN A 386 21.98 -9.50 1.46
CA ASN A 386 23.27 -8.83 1.50
C ASN A 386 23.39 -7.89 0.31
N PHE A 387 24.02 -6.74 0.54
CA PHE A 387 24.32 -5.80 -0.51
C PHE A 387 25.51 -6.29 -1.36
N HIS A 388 25.32 -6.40 -2.67
CA HIS A 388 26.33 -6.78 -3.65
C HIS A 388 26.60 -5.64 -4.62
N GLU A 389 27.79 -5.06 -4.55
CA GLU A 389 28.14 -3.92 -5.40
C GLU A 389 28.08 -4.28 -6.90
N ASN A 390 27.41 -3.44 -7.68
CA ASN A 390 27.25 -3.57 -9.14
C ASN A 390 26.38 -4.76 -9.60
N ARG A 391 25.56 -5.37 -8.74
CA ARG A 391 24.54 -6.33 -9.17
C ARG A 391 23.44 -5.60 -9.94
N ALA A 392 23.48 -5.67 -11.27
CA ALA A 392 22.58 -4.93 -12.16
C ALA A 392 21.45 -5.80 -12.72
N LEU A 393 20.25 -5.23 -12.82
CA LEU A 393 19.09 -5.83 -13.49
C LEU A 393 18.86 -5.17 -14.84
N THR A 394 18.57 -5.94 -15.88
CA THR A 394 18.43 -5.42 -17.25
C THR A 394 17.26 -4.44 -17.37
N LEU A 395 16.09 -4.78 -16.81
CA LEU A 395 14.88 -3.95 -16.92
C LEU A 395 14.65 -3.01 -15.73
N PHE A 396 15.42 -3.19 -14.67
CA PHE A 396 15.30 -2.46 -13.42
C PHE A 396 16.60 -1.76 -13.04
N SER A 397 17.41 -1.43 -14.05
CA SER A 397 18.64 -0.66 -13.84
C SER A 397 18.34 0.66 -13.16
N GLY A 398 19.00 0.90 -12.03
CA GLY A 398 18.87 2.13 -11.24
C GLY A 398 17.63 2.14 -10.35
N ILE A 399 17.00 0.98 -10.12
CA ILE A 399 15.84 0.93 -9.22
C ILE A 399 16.25 1.35 -7.82
N SER A 400 15.49 2.29 -7.25
CA SER A 400 15.70 2.73 -5.87
C SER A 400 15.20 1.68 -4.89
N GLN A 401 15.90 1.52 -3.77
CA GLN A 401 15.48 0.69 -2.65
C GLN A 401 14.13 1.13 -2.07
N SER A 402 13.86 2.43 -2.07
CA SER A 402 12.63 3.01 -1.53
C SER A 402 11.63 3.33 -2.64
N PRO A 403 10.31 3.15 -2.42
CA PRO A 403 9.31 3.65 -3.34
C PRO A 403 9.24 5.19 -3.36
N PHE A 404 9.86 5.88 -2.41
CA PHE A 404 9.69 7.32 -2.20
C PHE A 404 10.80 8.20 -2.82
N ASN A 405 11.51 7.68 -3.82
CA ASN A 405 12.50 8.46 -4.56
C ASN A 405 11.83 9.40 -5.57
N PHE A 406 11.13 10.42 -5.08
CA PHE A 406 10.52 11.48 -5.86
C PHE A 406 10.75 12.84 -5.18
N ASP A 407 10.58 13.92 -5.93
CA ASP A 407 10.73 15.28 -5.42
C ASP A 407 9.62 15.60 -4.40
N THR A 408 10.03 15.82 -3.16
CA THR A 408 9.17 16.12 -2.02
C THR A 408 8.41 17.44 -2.17
N ASP A 409 9.02 18.47 -2.78
CA ASP A 409 8.37 19.76 -3.01
C ASP A 409 7.28 19.64 -4.08
N VAL A 410 7.55 18.88 -5.13
CA VAL A 410 6.55 18.56 -6.16
C VAL A 410 5.40 17.76 -5.55
N PHE A 411 5.69 16.80 -4.68
CA PHE A 411 4.67 16.05 -3.94
C PHE A 411 3.78 16.96 -3.10
N PHE A 412 4.36 17.79 -2.23
CA PHE A 412 3.61 18.71 -1.39
C PHE A 412 2.78 19.70 -2.20
N ARG A 413 3.32 20.22 -3.30
CA ARG A 413 2.59 21.13 -4.19
C ARG A 413 1.36 20.46 -4.82
N ASN A 414 1.50 19.22 -5.31
CA ASN A 414 0.40 18.46 -5.89
C ASN A 414 -0.66 18.07 -4.85
N MET A 415 -0.22 17.72 -3.64
CA MET A 415 -1.11 17.43 -2.52
C MET A 415 -1.92 18.67 -2.15
N LYS A 416 -1.27 19.82 -1.92
CA LYS A 416 -1.93 21.10 -1.62
C LYS A 416 -2.92 21.51 -2.72
N SER A 417 -2.51 21.41 -3.99
CA SER A 417 -3.38 21.71 -5.12
C SER A 417 -4.62 20.81 -5.16
N THR A 418 -4.45 19.53 -4.83
CA THR A 418 -5.55 18.56 -4.80
C THR A 418 -6.50 18.85 -3.64
N ILE A 419 -5.99 19.15 -2.44
CA ILE A 419 -6.79 19.57 -1.29
C ILE A 419 -7.61 20.82 -1.64
N PHE A 420 -6.96 21.86 -2.17
CA PHE A 420 -7.66 23.10 -2.55
C PHE A 420 -8.77 22.84 -3.58
N ARG A 421 -8.52 21.99 -4.59
CA ARG A 421 -9.54 21.62 -5.58
C ARG A 421 -10.72 20.90 -4.94
N LEU A 422 -10.46 19.93 -4.05
CA LEU A 422 -11.51 19.16 -3.39
C LEU A 422 -12.34 19.99 -2.41
N GLN A 423 -11.73 20.98 -1.75
CA GLN A 423 -12.43 21.90 -0.87
C GLN A 423 -13.41 22.83 -1.60
N ARG A 424 -13.13 23.19 -2.86
CA ARG A 424 -14.04 24.01 -3.66
C ARG A 424 -15.37 23.32 -3.97
N ASP A 425 -15.39 21.99 -3.94
CA ASP A 425 -16.58 21.18 -4.20
C ASP A 425 -17.38 20.89 -2.91
N LEU A 426 -16.98 21.44 -1.76
CA LEU A 426 -17.69 21.31 -0.48
C LEU A 426 -18.61 22.51 -0.26
N PRO A 427 -19.87 22.32 0.14
CA PRO A 427 -20.73 23.43 0.53
C PRO A 427 -20.09 24.16 1.73
N CYS A 428 -19.93 25.48 1.62
CA CYS A 428 -19.67 26.31 2.80
C CYS A 428 -20.81 26.09 3.79
N GLU A 429 -20.46 25.95 5.07
CA GLU A 429 -21.43 26.12 6.14
C GLU A 429 -22.15 27.46 5.87
N ALA A 430 -23.47 27.41 5.70
CA ALA A 430 -24.25 28.63 5.76
C ALA A 430 -24.06 29.15 7.17
N ASP A 431 -23.42 30.31 7.29
CA ASP A 431 -23.30 31.00 8.56
C ASP A 431 -24.69 31.09 9.20
N ASP A 432 -24.79 30.53 10.41
CA ASP A 432 -25.92 30.67 11.32
C ASP A 432 -25.95 32.13 11.81
N ASP A 433 -26.21 33.08 10.89
CA ASP A 433 -26.47 34.47 11.25
C ASP A 433 -27.95 34.60 11.63
N ASN A 434 -28.18 34.28 12.90
CA ASN A 434 -29.16 35.02 13.69
C ASN A 434 -28.87 36.52 13.55
N ASN A 435 -29.70 37.22 12.79
CA ASN A 435 -30.02 38.62 13.08
C ASN A 435 -31.53 38.81 12.98
N HIS A 436 -32.13 39.06 14.15
CA HIS A 436 -33.32 39.88 14.29
C HIS A 436 -33.14 41.21 13.55
N ASP A 437 -34.16 41.64 12.81
CA ASP A 437 -34.99 42.77 13.23
C ASP A 437 -36.13 42.97 12.22
N ASP A 438 -37.36 42.86 12.75
CA ASP A 438 -38.57 43.65 12.51
C ASP A 438 -38.61 44.58 11.28
N ASP A 439 -39.67 44.49 10.46
CA ASP A 439 -40.91 45.25 10.73
C ASP A 439 -42.00 45.06 9.64
N ASP A 440 -43.23 45.21 10.14
CA ASP A 440 -44.45 45.71 9.48
C ASP A 440 -45.39 44.83 8.63
N ASN A 441 -46.43 44.37 9.34
CA ASN A 441 -47.84 44.76 9.21
C ASN A 441 -48.70 44.35 7.99
N GLU A 442 -49.78 43.64 8.32
CA GLU A 442 -51.20 43.74 7.88
C GLU A 442 -51.77 42.33 7.65
N GLN A 443 -52.94 41.92 8.12
CA GLN A 443 -53.95 42.48 8.98
C GLN A 443 -54.85 41.28 9.33
N SER A 444 -55.25 41.19 10.60
CA SER A 444 -56.27 40.26 11.08
C SER A 444 -57.61 40.51 10.38
N ASP A 445 -58.29 39.45 9.95
CA ASP A 445 -59.74 39.36 10.03
C ASP A 445 -60.15 37.90 10.28
N LEU A 446 -60.79 37.72 11.43
CA LEU A 446 -61.60 36.57 11.84
C LEU A 446 -63.02 36.73 11.27
N GLU A 447 -63.84 35.68 11.44
CA GLU A 447 -65.25 35.48 11.00
C GLU A 447 -65.32 34.71 9.67
N ASP A 448 -65.90 33.51 9.54
CA ASP A 448 -66.77 32.65 10.38
C ASP A 448 -66.53 31.17 10.00
#